data_AF-A0A246HSU9-F1
#
_entry.id   AF-A0A246HSU9-F1
#
_cell.length_a   1.000
_cell.length_b   1.000
_cell.length_c   1.000
_cell.angle_alpha   90.00
_cell.angle_beta   90.00
_cell.angle_gamma   90.00
#
_symmetry.space_group_name_H-M   'P 1'
#
loop_
_entity.id
_entity.type
_entity.pdbx_description
1 polymer ?
#
loop_
_entity_poly.entity_id
_entity_poly.type
_entity_poly.pdbx_seq_one_letter_code
_entity_poly.pdbx_strand_id
1 'polypeptide(L)'
;MAGAVLALGACSNPREASKANFTRAIQAYLDGQNGLCVPLPANEVPFTLPDQDLFPQNKARADALVQAGLLAAQPTGMKPGFGSGTRPATEYRATTLGQTFLDTQAPKTLIQRAAFCSGTYRVQDVTNFTEPGELMGVKLSHVEYTYTVKDGADWTRSEALGTAYPELAKHSQDRVAAKATLILTHDGWVHESQFKR
;
A
#
# COMPACT_ATOMS: atom_id res chain seq x y z
N MET A 1 -11.14 -30.99 45.22
CA MET A 1 -9.80 -30.75 44.64
C MET A 1 -9.98 -29.74 43.52
N ALA A 2 -9.63 -28.48 43.76
CA ALA A 2 -9.70 -27.41 42.75
C ALA A 2 -8.35 -27.36 42.01
N GLY A 3 -8.33 -27.83 40.77
CA GLY A 3 -7.16 -27.77 39.90
C GLY A 3 -7.03 -26.37 39.32
N ALA A 4 -6.05 -25.61 39.79
CA ALA A 4 -5.62 -24.37 39.17
C ALA A 4 -4.90 -24.70 37.85
N VAL A 5 -5.51 -24.35 36.72
CA VAL A 5 -4.83 -24.38 35.42
C VAL A 5 -3.90 -23.17 35.37
N LEU A 6 -2.60 -23.42 35.56
CA LEU A 6 -1.54 -22.44 35.32
C LEU A 6 -1.50 -22.16 33.81
N ALA A 7 -2.04 -21.02 33.39
CA ALA A 7 -1.79 -20.49 32.06
C ALA A 7 -0.30 -20.13 31.96
N LEU A 8 0.48 -20.99 31.30
CA LEU A 8 1.85 -20.70 30.89
C LEU A 8 1.81 -19.59 29.84
N GLY A 9 1.80 -18.33 30.29
CA GLY A 9 2.24 -17.22 29.46
C GLY A 9 3.70 -17.45 29.15
N ALA A 10 4.01 -18.02 27.98
CA ALA A 10 5.38 -18.13 27.51
C ALA A 10 5.94 -16.71 27.40
N CYS A 11 6.80 -16.31 28.34
CA CYS A 11 7.65 -15.14 28.21
C CYS A 11 8.63 -15.41 27.05
N SER A 12 8.18 -15.23 25.81
CA SER A 12 9.02 -15.41 24.64
C SER A 12 10.12 -14.36 24.64
N ASN A 13 11.38 -14.77 24.51
CA ASN A 13 12.50 -13.85 24.37
C ASN A 13 12.33 -13.04 23.07
N PRO A 14 12.13 -11.71 23.12
CA PRO A 14 11.86 -10.90 21.93
C PRO A 14 13.05 -10.82 20.97
N ARG A 15 14.24 -11.19 21.43
CA ARG A 15 15.50 -11.17 20.66
C ARG A 15 15.81 -12.49 19.97
N GLU A 16 15.07 -13.55 20.26
CA GLU A 16 15.23 -14.85 19.60
C GLU A 16 14.82 -14.75 18.12
N ALA A 17 15.57 -15.38 17.23
CA ALA A 17 15.15 -15.52 15.83
C ALA A 17 14.05 -16.58 15.74
N SER A 18 12.80 -16.14 15.64
CA SER A 18 11.65 -17.03 15.61
C SER A 18 10.56 -16.46 14.70
N LYS A 19 9.72 -17.35 14.14
CA LYS A 19 8.55 -16.95 13.35
C LYS A 19 7.68 -15.95 14.11
N ALA A 20 7.43 -16.19 15.40
CA ALA A 20 6.59 -15.31 16.21
C ALA A 20 7.16 -13.90 16.37
N ASN A 21 8.47 -13.77 16.62
CA ASN A 21 9.12 -12.46 16.70
C ASN A 21 9.14 -11.73 15.36
N PHE A 22 9.43 -12.46 14.27
CA PHE A 22 9.45 -11.89 12.93
C PHE A 22 8.07 -11.46 12.44
N THR A 23 7.03 -12.28 12.69
CA THR A 23 5.64 -11.90 12.40
C THR A 23 5.27 -10.60 13.12
N ARG A 24 5.64 -10.44 14.40
CA ARG A 24 5.37 -9.19 15.14
C ARG A 24 6.11 -7.99 14.54
N ALA A 25 7.41 -8.14 14.24
CA ALA A 25 8.21 -7.08 13.66
C ALA A 25 7.69 -6.63 12.28
N ILE A 26 7.37 -7.59 11.41
CA ILE A 26 6.81 -7.33 10.08
C ILE A 26 5.41 -6.71 10.20
N GLN A 27 4.56 -7.22 11.10
CA GLN A 27 3.24 -6.64 11.31
C GLN A 27 3.34 -5.19 11.79
N ALA A 28 4.22 -4.87 12.74
CA ALA A 28 4.42 -3.51 13.22
C ALA A 28 4.90 -2.55 12.10
N TYR A 29 5.66 -3.04 11.13
CA TYR A 29 5.99 -2.28 9.93
C TYR A 29 4.78 -2.06 9.02
N LEU A 30 4.02 -3.12 8.75
CA LEU A 30 2.85 -3.10 7.89
C LEU A 30 1.69 -2.28 8.47
N ASP A 31 1.54 -2.24 9.79
CA ASP A 31 0.57 -1.41 10.51
C ASP A 31 0.82 0.10 10.32
N GLY A 32 2.06 0.48 9.98
CA GLY A 32 2.42 1.85 9.63
C GLY A 32 2.24 2.18 8.15
N GLN A 33 1.82 1.22 7.31
CA GLN A 33 1.58 1.44 5.90
C GLN A 33 0.10 1.70 5.64
N ASN A 34 -0.19 2.57 4.68
CA ASN A 34 -1.50 2.59 4.04
C ASN A 34 -1.69 1.23 3.32
N GLY A 35 -2.91 0.69 3.33
CA GLY A 35 -3.25 -0.58 2.69
C GLY A 35 -3.07 -0.57 1.16
N LEU A 36 -3.99 -1.19 0.42
CA LEU A 36 -3.93 -1.15 -1.04
C LEU A 36 -4.24 0.25 -1.54
N CYS A 37 -3.29 0.85 -2.22
CA CYS A 37 -3.40 2.21 -2.75
C CYS A 37 -3.36 2.24 -4.28
N VAL A 38 -4.24 3.03 -4.89
CA VAL A 38 -4.17 3.41 -6.31
C VAL A 38 -3.87 4.90 -6.43
N PRO A 39 -2.67 5.29 -6.94
CA PRO A 39 -2.31 6.69 -7.06
C PRO A 39 -3.14 7.37 -8.15
N LEU A 40 -3.48 8.64 -7.92
CA LEU A 40 -4.10 9.47 -8.95
C LEU A 40 -3.16 9.63 -10.17
N PRO A 41 -3.71 9.85 -11.37
CA PRO A 41 -2.92 10.24 -12.54
C PRO A 41 -2.42 11.70 -12.45
N ALA A 42 -2.87 12.47 -11.47
CA ALA A 42 -2.45 13.83 -11.14
C ALA A 42 -2.09 13.96 -9.65
N ASN A 43 -1.62 15.12 -9.19
CA ASN A 43 -1.18 15.29 -7.80
C ASN A 43 -2.33 15.33 -6.79
N GLU A 44 -3.48 15.86 -7.19
CA GLU A 44 -4.67 16.02 -6.34
C GLU A 44 -5.95 16.09 -7.19
N VAL A 45 -7.11 16.04 -6.54
CA VAL A 45 -8.42 16.32 -7.14
C VAL A 45 -8.87 17.75 -6.81
N PRO A 46 -9.64 18.41 -7.68
CA PRO A 46 -9.98 17.99 -9.04
C PRO A 46 -8.78 18.13 -9.99
N PHE A 47 -8.77 17.36 -11.08
CA PHE A 47 -7.76 17.49 -12.13
C PHE A 47 -8.39 17.35 -13.52
N THR A 48 -7.72 17.89 -14.53
CA THR A 48 -8.21 17.86 -15.92
C THR A 48 -7.18 17.18 -16.81
N LEU A 49 -7.62 16.22 -17.61
CA LEU A 49 -6.81 15.58 -18.65
C LEU A 49 -7.37 15.91 -20.03
N PRO A 50 -6.52 16.21 -21.03
CA PRO A 50 -6.98 16.37 -22.41
C PRO A 50 -7.53 15.05 -22.94
N ASP A 51 -8.57 15.10 -23.78
CA ASP A 51 -9.15 13.87 -24.35
C ASP A 51 -8.19 13.18 -25.31
N GLN A 52 -7.39 14.00 -26.02
CA GLN A 52 -6.24 13.55 -26.79
C GLN A 52 -4.97 13.79 -25.95
N ASP A 53 -4.65 12.81 -25.11
CA ASP A 53 -3.47 12.84 -24.24
C ASP A 53 -2.24 12.27 -24.95
N LEU A 54 -1.08 12.87 -24.67
CA LEU A 54 0.22 12.33 -25.06
C LEU A 54 0.58 11.08 -24.24
N PHE A 55 -0.07 10.91 -23.08
CA PHE A 55 0.11 9.81 -22.16
C PHE A 55 -1.21 9.06 -21.95
N PRO A 56 -1.61 8.15 -22.87
CA PRO A 56 -2.91 7.48 -22.83
C PRO A 56 -3.17 6.71 -21.53
N GLN A 57 -2.12 6.30 -20.82
CA GLN A 57 -2.21 5.62 -19.53
C GLN A 57 -2.84 6.49 -18.43
N ASN A 58 -2.67 7.82 -18.46
CA ASN A 58 -3.23 8.69 -17.43
C ASN A 58 -4.75 8.75 -17.53
N LYS A 59 -5.27 8.88 -18.76
CA LYS A 59 -6.70 8.84 -19.02
C LYS A 59 -7.28 7.45 -18.72
N ALA A 60 -6.63 6.36 -19.15
CA ALA A 60 -7.08 5.00 -18.82
C ALA A 60 -7.17 4.76 -17.29
N ARG A 61 -6.21 5.27 -16.52
CA ARG A 61 -6.24 5.25 -15.05
C ARG A 61 -7.39 6.07 -14.47
N ALA A 62 -7.60 7.29 -14.98
CA ALA A 62 -8.71 8.13 -14.54
C ALA A 62 -10.06 7.48 -14.83
N ASP A 63 -10.24 6.92 -16.03
CA ASP A 63 -11.45 6.23 -16.46
C ASP A 63 -11.71 4.96 -15.62
N ALA A 64 -10.66 4.21 -15.27
CA ALA A 64 -10.79 3.05 -14.37
C ALA A 64 -11.22 3.47 -12.95
N LEU A 65 -10.72 4.60 -12.44
CA LEU A 65 -11.16 5.18 -11.16
C LEU A 65 -12.63 5.66 -11.20
N VAL A 66 -13.10 6.11 -12.38
CA VAL A 66 -14.52 6.44 -12.60
C VAL A 66 -15.39 5.18 -12.60
N GLN A 67 -14.97 4.12 -13.30
CA GLN A 67 -15.69 2.84 -13.32
C GLN A 67 -15.77 2.22 -11.92
N ALA A 68 -14.74 2.40 -11.09
CA ALA A 68 -14.71 1.99 -9.69
C ALA A 68 -15.53 2.90 -8.75
N GLY A 69 -16.13 3.98 -9.26
CA GLY A 69 -16.95 4.92 -8.49
C GLY A 69 -16.16 5.88 -7.60
N LEU A 70 -14.83 5.92 -7.68
CA LEU A 70 -13.96 6.78 -6.87
C LEU A 70 -13.88 8.20 -7.45
N LEU A 71 -13.94 8.33 -8.77
CA LEU A 71 -13.98 9.61 -9.47
C LEU A 71 -15.30 9.78 -10.24
N ALA A 72 -15.71 11.03 -10.42
CA ALA A 72 -16.70 11.45 -11.42
C ALA A 72 -15.97 12.19 -12.54
N ALA A 73 -16.39 11.95 -13.78
CA ALA A 73 -15.88 12.63 -14.97
C ALA A 73 -16.89 13.63 -15.52
N GLN A 74 -16.43 14.82 -15.90
CA GLN A 74 -17.23 15.85 -16.53
C GLN A 74 -16.49 16.41 -17.77
N PRO A 75 -17.12 16.38 -18.96
CA PRO A 75 -16.56 17.03 -20.14
C PRO A 75 -16.34 18.52 -19.91
N THR A 76 -15.19 19.02 -20.35
CA THR A 76 -14.80 20.42 -20.20
C THR A 76 -13.90 20.87 -21.38
N GLY A 77 -13.48 22.12 -21.36
CA GLY A 77 -12.46 22.66 -22.24
C GLY A 77 -11.22 23.08 -21.45
N MET A 78 -10.03 22.84 -22.00
CA MET A 78 -8.79 23.37 -21.42
C MET A 78 -7.98 24.16 -22.44
N LYS A 79 -7.29 25.21 -21.97
CA LYS A 79 -6.28 25.90 -22.78
C LYS A 79 -5.03 25.02 -22.86
N PRO A 80 -4.47 24.82 -24.06
CA PRO A 80 -3.21 24.10 -24.18
C PRO A 80 -2.07 24.90 -23.53
N GLY A 81 -1.04 24.19 -23.03
CA GLY A 81 0.18 24.85 -22.51
C GLY A 81 0.98 25.59 -23.59
N PHE A 82 0.74 25.27 -24.87
CA PHE A 82 1.33 25.95 -26.02
C PHE A 82 0.28 26.11 -27.13
N GLY A 83 0.25 27.27 -27.80
CA GLY A 83 -0.72 27.59 -28.84
C GLY A 83 -1.96 28.36 -28.33
N SER A 84 -2.91 28.61 -29.22
CA SER A 84 -4.17 29.32 -28.94
C SER A 84 -5.39 28.39 -29.04
N GLY A 85 -6.50 28.79 -28.44
CA GLY A 85 -7.77 28.06 -28.49
C GLY A 85 -8.07 27.21 -27.25
N THR A 86 -9.18 26.49 -27.30
CA THR A 86 -9.64 25.57 -26.25
C THR A 86 -9.71 24.16 -26.86
N ARG A 87 -9.17 23.16 -26.15
CA ARG A 87 -9.26 21.76 -26.56
C ARG A 87 -10.22 20.97 -25.66
N PRO A 88 -10.95 19.97 -26.20
CA PRO A 88 -11.74 19.04 -25.41
C PRO A 88 -10.87 18.35 -24.35
N ALA A 89 -11.41 18.30 -23.14
CA ALA A 89 -10.78 17.70 -22.00
C ALA A 89 -11.85 17.12 -21.07
N THR A 90 -11.42 16.27 -20.14
CA THR A 90 -12.27 15.71 -19.11
C THR A 90 -11.74 16.16 -17.75
N GLU A 91 -12.61 16.78 -16.95
CA GLU A 91 -12.34 17.08 -15.55
C GLU A 91 -12.77 15.89 -14.69
N TYR A 92 -11.94 15.52 -13.72
CA TYR A 92 -12.20 14.45 -12.77
C TYR A 92 -12.25 14.98 -11.35
N ARG A 93 -13.25 14.56 -10.60
CA ARG A 93 -13.50 14.98 -9.20
C ARG A 93 -13.73 13.75 -8.32
N ALA A 94 -13.29 13.78 -7.07
CA ALA A 94 -13.60 12.70 -6.14
C ALA A 94 -15.11 12.65 -5.83
N THR A 95 -15.71 11.47 -5.96
CA THR A 95 -17.08 11.23 -5.52
C THR A 95 -17.16 11.21 -3.99
N THR A 96 -18.36 11.11 -3.42
CA THR A 96 -18.52 10.88 -1.97
C THR A 96 -17.78 9.62 -1.51
N LEU A 97 -17.82 8.54 -2.31
CA LEU A 97 -17.05 7.32 -2.06
C LEU A 97 -15.54 7.55 -2.21
N GLY A 98 -15.11 8.27 -3.23
CA GLY A 98 -13.70 8.61 -3.42
C GLY A 98 -13.13 9.36 -2.21
N GLN A 99 -13.88 10.34 -1.71
CA GLN A 99 -13.46 11.15 -0.56
C GLN A 99 -13.24 10.32 0.71
N THR A 100 -13.97 9.21 0.92
CA THR A 100 -13.74 8.33 2.09
C THR A 100 -12.42 7.56 2.04
N PHE A 101 -11.83 7.38 0.86
CA PHE A 101 -10.59 6.62 0.68
C PHE A 101 -9.41 7.47 0.23
N LEU A 102 -9.61 8.76 -0.03
CA LEU A 102 -8.57 9.64 -0.55
C LEU A 102 -7.57 9.98 0.55
N ASP A 103 -6.38 9.40 0.44
CA ASP A 103 -5.23 9.82 1.23
C ASP A 103 -4.58 11.06 0.60
N THR A 104 -4.73 12.18 1.29
CA THR A 104 -4.12 13.47 0.95
C THR A 104 -2.88 13.78 1.80
N GLN A 105 -2.53 12.90 2.75
CA GLN A 105 -1.40 13.07 3.67
C GLN A 105 -0.07 12.58 3.04
N ALA A 106 -0.11 11.89 1.90
CA ALA A 106 1.10 11.55 1.15
C ALA A 106 1.91 12.83 0.85
N PRO A 107 3.24 12.85 1.12
CA PRO A 107 4.06 14.01 0.86
C PRO A 107 3.94 14.43 -0.61
N LYS A 108 3.54 15.67 -0.88
CA LYS A 108 3.36 16.20 -2.24
C LYS A 108 4.72 16.37 -2.95
N THR A 109 5.29 15.27 -3.42
CA THR A 109 6.50 15.27 -4.26
C THR A 109 6.12 14.97 -5.72
N LEU A 110 7.02 15.22 -6.66
CA LEU A 110 6.79 14.91 -8.09
C LEU A 110 6.49 13.41 -8.35
N ILE A 111 6.81 12.54 -7.39
CA ILE A 111 6.69 11.08 -7.48
C ILE A 111 5.50 10.57 -6.63
N GLN A 112 5.17 11.25 -5.52
CA GLN A 112 4.08 10.88 -4.63
C GLN A 112 2.84 11.74 -4.90
N ARG A 113 1.85 11.10 -5.50
CA ARG A 113 0.53 11.66 -5.78
C ARG A 113 -0.45 11.23 -4.70
N ALA A 114 -1.49 12.03 -4.47
CA ALA A 114 -2.61 11.57 -3.65
C ALA A 114 -3.16 10.24 -4.23
N ALA A 115 -3.63 9.37 -3.35
CA ALA A 115 -4.03 8.02 -3.71
C ALA A 115 -5.33 7.65 -3.02
N PHE A 116 -6.10 6.75 -3.62
CA PHE A 116 -7.19 6.10 -2.90
C PHE A 116 -6.63 4.85 -2.25
N CYS A 117 -6.72 4.76 -0.92
CA CYS A 117 -6.17 3.67 -0.13
C CYS A 117 -7.29 2.95 0.64
N SER A 118 -7.23 1.63 0.70
CA SER A 118 -8.19 0.83 1.48
C SER A 118 -7.59 -0.47 2.02
N GLY A 119 -8.21 -0.96 3.09
CA GLY A 119 -7.80 -2.17 3.79
C GLY A 119 -6.55 -2.00 4.64
N THR A 120 -6.18 -3.09 5.31
CA THR A 120 -5.01 -3.19 6.18
C THR A 120 -4.23 -4.46 5.85
N TYR A 121 -2.91 -4.42 5.95
CA TYR A 121 -2.09 -5.60 5.71
C TYR A 121 -2.03 -6.48 6.94
N ARG A 122 -2.16 -7.79 6.73
CA ARG A 122 -2.06 -8.79 7.80
C ARG A 122 -1.09 -9.90 7.42
N VAL A 123 -0.02 -10.03 8.19
CA VAL A 123 0.91 -11.16 8.07
C VAL A 123 0.16 -12.46 8.37
N GLN A 124 0.30 -13.44 7.48
CA GLN A 124 -0.30 -14.77 7.62
C GLN A 124 0.71 -15.77 8.17
N ASP A 125 1.91 -15.83 7.58
CA ASP A 125 2.96 -16.75 8.00
C ASP A 125 4.35 -16.21 7.64
N VAL A 126 5.33 -16.59 8.44
CA VAL A 126 6.75 -16.50 8.09
C VAL A 126 7.15 -17.87 7.54
N THR A 127 7.37 -17.94 6.23
CA THR A 127 7.59 -19.21 5.52
C THR A 127 9.03 -19.68 5.66
N ASN A 128 9.99 -18.77 5.69
CA ASN A 128 11.41 -19.08 5.82
C ASN A 128 12.19 -17.90 6.42
N PHE A 129 13.33 -18.16 7.05
CA PHE A 129 14.27 -17.12 7.45
C PHE A 129 15.70 -17.64 7.52
N THR A 130 16.69 -16.77 7.30
CA THR A 130 18.10 -17.12 7.43
C THR A 130 18.54 -17.11 8.89
N GLU A 131 19.55 -17.90 9.25
CA GLU A 131 20.23 -17.72 10.54
C GLU A 131 20.72 -16.27 10.70
N PRO A 132 20.58 -15.67 11.90
CA PRO A 132 21.04 -14.31 12.14
C PRO A 132 22.54 -14.12 11.91
N GLY A 133 22.90 -13.26 10.97
CA GLY A 133 24.28 -12.90 10.66
C GLY A 133 24.60 -11.46 11.05
N GLU A 134 25.89 -11.17 11.29
CA GLU A 134 26.39 -9.81 11.52
C GLU A 134 26.77 -9.17 10.18
N LEU A 135 26.25 -7.97 9.90
CA LEU A 135 26.61 -7.17 8.74
C LEU A 135 26.73 -5.70 9.16
N MET A 136 27.87 -5.06 8.89
CA MET A 136 28.08 -3.63 9.20
C MET A 136 27.78 -3.25 10.66
N GLY A 137 28.11 -4.16 11.60
CA GLY A 137 27.91 -3.98 13.04
C GLY A 137 26.47 -4.16 13.53
N VAL A 138 25.56 -4.67 12.68
CA VAL A 138 24.20 -5.03 13.08
C VAL A 138 23.91 -6.50 12.79
N LYS A 139 23.17 -7.13 13.70
CA LYS A 139 22.69 -8.49 13.52
C LYS A 139 21.37 -8.49 12.76
N LEU A 140 21.30 -9.17 11.63
CA LEU A 140 20.11 -9.21 10.76
C LEU A 140 19.72 -10.62 10.33
N SER A 141 18.47 -10.78 9.89
CA SER A 141 17.95 -11.99 9.26
C SER A 141 17.08 -11.61 8.06
N HIS A 142 17.20 -12.37 6.97
CA HIS A 142 16.30 -12.22 5.81
C HIS A 142 15.12 -13.15 6.00
N VAL A 143 13.92 -12.60 5.90
CA VAL A 143 12.67 -13.30 6.20
C VAL A 143 11.78 -13.32 4.96
N GLU A 144 11.33 -14.52 4.60
CA GLU A 144 10.27 -14.72 3.62
C GLU A 144 8.95 -14.90 4.36
N TYR A 145 7.92 -14.17 3.94
CA TYR A 145 6.63 -14.17 4.60
C TYR A 145 5.49 -14.03 3.60
N THR A 146 4.29 -14.34 4.07
CA THR A 146 3.06 -14.08 3.32
C THR A 146 2.15 -13.15 4.09
N TYR A 147 1.39 -12.32 3.37
CA TYR A 147 0.38 -11.45 3.96
C TYR A 147 -0.88 -11.42 3.10
N THR A 148 -1.96 -10.87 3.68
CA THR A 148 -3.21 -10.56 2.98
C THR A 148 -3.61 -9.13 3.22
N VAL A 149 -4.55 -8.63 2.43
CA VAL A 149 -5.26 -7.38 2.72
C VAL A 149 -6.60 -7.73 3.38
N LYS A 150 -6.83 -7.17 4.56
CA LYS A 150 -8.09 -7.28 5.31
C LYS A 150 -8.91 -6.01 5.12
N ASP A 151 -10.22 -6.16 5.16
CA ASP A 151 -11.19 -5.05 5.13
C ASP A 151 -10.99 -4.05 3.96
N GLY A 152 -10.47 -4.56 2.84
CA GLY A 152 -10.37 -3.79 1.59
C GLY A 152 -11.75 -3.57 0.98
N ALA A 153 -12.04 -2.32 0.61
CA ALA A 153 -13.30 -1.95 -0.03
C ALA A 153 -13.46 -2.63 -1.40
N ASP A 154 -14.70 -2.85 -1.84
CA ASP A 154 -15.01 -3.63 -3.05
C ASP A 154 -14.30 -3.13 -4.32
N TRP A 155 -14.08 -1.81 -4.43
CA TRP A 155 -13.37 -1.21 -5.55
C TRP A 155 -11.94 -1.78 -5.72
N THR A 156 -11.30 -2.25 -4.64
CA THR A 156 -9.96 -2.86 -4.70
C THR A 156 -9.90 -4.14 -5.54
N ARG A 157 -11.05 -4.77 -5.81
CA ARG A 157 -11.17 -5.98 -6.64
C ARG A 157 -11.66 -5.68 -8.07
N SER A 158 -11.80 -4.40 -8.43
CA SER A 158 -12.24 -3.99 -9.75
C SER A 158 -11.27 -4.47 -10.83
N GLU A 159 -11.78 -5.18 -11.83
CA GLU A 159 -10.98 -5.63 -12.98
C GLU A 159 -10.36 -4.44 -13.74
N ALA A 160 -11.15 -3.39 -13.99
CA ALA A 160 -10.68 -2.16 -14.63
C ALA A 160 -9.49 -1.51 -13.90
N LEU A 161 -9.54 -1.46 -12.56
CA LEU A 161 -8.40 -0.98 -11.76
C LEU A 161 -7.23 -1.95 -11.79
N GLY A 162 -7.47 -3.26 -11.75
CA GLY A 162 -6.41 -4.27 -11.90
C GLY A 162 -5.66 -4.15 -13.23
N THR A 163 -6.36 -3.84 -14.33
CA THR A 163 -5.74 -3.59 -15.63
C THR A 163 -4.95 -2.28 -15.66
N ALA A 164 -5.50 -1.19 -15.11
CA ALA A 164 -4.86 0.13 -15.12
C ALA A 164 -3.70 0.26 -14.08
N TYR A 165 -3.75 -0.55 -13.04
CA TYR A 165 -2.80 -0.62 -11.92
C TYR A 165 -2.39 -2.08 -11.64
N PRO A 166 -1.45 -2.66 -12.41
CA PRO A 166 -1.07 -4.07 -12.25
C PRO A 166 -0.59 -4.44 -10.83
N GLU A 167 0.05 -3.52 -10.11
CA GLU A 167 0.43 -3.74 -8.71
C GLU A 167 -0.80 -3.92 -7.80
N LEU A 168 -1.92 -3.24 -8.06
CA LEU A 168 -3.15 -3.48 -7.30
C LEU A 168 -3.58 -4.95 -7.47
N ALA A 169 -3.64 -5.46 -8.70
CA ALA A 169 -4.04 -6.85 -8.97
C ALA A 169 -3.10 -7.88 -8.34
N LYS A 170 -1.80 -7.59 -8.30
CA LYS A 170 -0.80 -8.44 -7.65
C LYS A 170 -0.98 -8.47 -6.13
N HIS A 171 -1.29 -7.33 -5.53
CA HIS A 171 -1.38 -7.17 -4.08
C HIS A 171 -2.79 -7.41 -3.51
N SER A 172 -3.82 -7.47 -4.35
CA SER A 172 -5.21 -7.82 -4.00
C SER A 172 -5.48 -9.32 -3.96
N GLN A 173 -4.45 -10.16 -4.12
CA GLN A 173 -4.58 -11.61 -4.06
C GLN A 173 -4.86 -12.09 -2.63
N ASP A 174 -5.50 -13.25 -2.51
CA ASP A 174 -5.83 -13.86 -1.21
C ASP A 174 -4.60 -14.13 -0.35
N ARG A 175 -3.40 -14.22 -0.94
CA ARG A 175 -2.13 -14.35 -0.22
C ARG A 175 -0.96 -13.92 -1.08
N VAL A 176 -0.22 -12.93 -0.61
CA VAL A 176 0.91 -12.34 -1.32
C VAL A 176 2.21 -12.75 -0.64
N ALA A 177 3.18 -13.25 -1.41
CA ALA A 177 4.52 -13.55 -0.93
C ALA A 177 5.42 -12.31 -0.96
N ALA A 178 6.21 -12.10 0.10
CA ALA A 178 7.11 -10.98 0.24
C ALA A 178 8.37 -11.34 1.03
N LYS A 179 9.34 -10.43 1.01
CA LYS A 179 10.62 -10.54 1.72
C LYS A 179 10.85 -9.30 2.55
N ALA A 180 11.50 -9.47 3.70
CA ALA A 180 11.91 -8.38 4.58
C ALA A 180 13.28 -8.67 5.17
N THR A 181 14.06 -7.62 5.41
CA THR A 181 15.25 -7.68 6.26
C THR A 181 14.85 -7.19 7.65
N LEU A 182 15.10 -8.01 8.66
CA LEU A 182 14.87 -7.65 10.05
C LEU A 182 16.18 -7.47 10.78
N ILE A 183 16.26 -6.42 11.59
CA ILE A 183 17.45 -6.05 12.36
C ILE A 183 17.15 -6.29 13.83
N LEU A 184 18.08 -6.96 14.52
CA LEU A 184 17.98 -7.20 15.96
C LEU A 184 18.41 -5.95 16.72
N THR A 185 17.56 -5.49 17.62
CA THR A 185 17.82 -4.39 18.55
C THR A 185 17.81 -4.91 20.00
N HIS A 186 17.92 -3.99 20.97
CA HIS A 186 17.76 -4.31 22.37
C HIS A 186 16.32 -4.75 22.72
N ASP A 187 15.31 -4.14 22.06
CA ASP A 187 13.88 -4.41 22.28
C ASP A 187 13.36 -5.60 21.48
N GLY A 188 14.17 -6.17 20.59
CA GLY A 188 13.80 -7.26 19.69
C GLY A 188 14.00 -6.89 18.23
N TRP A 189 13.31 -7.59 17.34
CA TRP A 189 13.44 -7.42 15.90
C TRP A 189 12.60 -6.26 15.37
N VAL A 190 13.17 -5.48 14.46
CA VAL A 190 12.47 -4.41 13.74
C VAL A 190 12.71 -4.53 12.24
N HIS A 191 11.77 -4.04 11.43
CA HIS A 191 11.97 -3.93 9.99
C HIS A 191 13.10 -2.94 9.68
N GLU A 192 13.92 -3.20 8.65
CA GLU A 192 15.07 -2.35 8.30
C GLU A 192 14.70 -0.87 8.10
N SER A 193 13.51 -0.58 7.55
CA SER A 193 13.00 0.79 7.35
C SER A 193 12.69 1.54 8.64
N GLN A 194 12.51 0.82 9.75
CA GLN A 194 12.22 1.36 11.08
C GLN A 194 13.49 1.49 11.92
N PHE A 195 14.62 0.93 11.47
CA PHE A 195 15.88 0.99 12.19
C PHE A 195 16.54 2.36 12.03
N LYS A 196 16.71 3.07 13.15
CA LYS A 196 17.48 4.33 13.23
C LYS A 196 18.82 4.03 13.88
N ARG A 197 19.91 4.46 13.25
CA ARG A 197 21.28 4.37 13.78
C ARG A 197 21.58 5.52 14.73
#